data_AF-A0A1C5TMW1-F1
#
_entry.id   AF-A0A1C5TMW1-F1
#
_cell.length_a   1.000
_cell.length_b   1.000
_cell.length_c   1.000
_cell.angle_alpha   90.00
_cell.angle_beta   90.00
_cell.angle_gamma   90.00
#
_symmetry.space_group_name_H-M   'P 1'
#
loop_
_entity.id
_entity.type
_entity.pdbx_description
1 polymer ?
#
loop_
_entity_poly.entity_id
_entity_poly.type
_entity_poly.pdbx_seq_one_letter_code
_entity_poly.pdbx_strand_id
1 'polypeptide(L)'
;MSIGIASIRLDYAGCGDSKACQTKLSFCGEVNDAKKVYQYLYTQDFIDCNNIGILGFSQGARVMAELLKEVHSIKFAISWSGACHDGIGVFKGWFDEYYQEALENGYAKIPMFWRENLLFSKNLQNKTACVSSLKMIFFS
;
A
#
# COMPACT_ATOMS: atom_id res chain seq x y z
N MET A 1 9.11 -30.48 -3.62
CA MET A 1 7.83 -30.45 -2.88
C MET A 1 7.23 -29.07 -3.04
N SER A 2 6.05 -28.95 -3.64
CA SER A 2 5.28 -27.71 -3.54
C SER A 2 4.65 -27.67 -2.14
N ILE A 3 4.86 -26.57 -1.42
CA ILE A 3 4.40 -26.38 -0.03
C ILE A 3 2.88 -26.12 0.07
N GLY A 4 2.12 -26.23 -1.04
CA GLY A 4 0.66 -26.08 -1.05
C GLY A 4 0.14 -24.67 -0.77
N ILE A 5 0.99 -23.64 -0.87
CA ILE A 5 0.62 -22.25 -0.61
C ILE A 5 0.35 -21.54 -1.94
N ALA A 6 -0.89 -21.07 -2.13
CA ALA A 6 -1.21 -20.15 -3.20
C ALA A 6 -0.75 -18.73 -2.83
N SER A 7 -0.15 -18.02 -3.78
CA SER A 7 0.30 -16.63 -3.60
C SER A 7 -0.22 -15.75 -4.72
N ILE A 8 -0.67 -14.54 -4.37
CA ILE A 8 -1.03 -13.49 -5.31
C ILE A 8 -0.17 -12.26 -5.06
N ARG A 9 0.36 -11.68 -6.14
CA ARG A 9 0.98 -10.35 -6.14
C ARG A 9 0.06 -9.41 -6.92
N LEU A 10 -0.06 -8.18 -6.43
CA LEU A 10 -0.86 -7.15 -7.07
C LEU A 10 0.04 -5.98 -7.48
N ASP A 11 -0.30 -5.35 -8.59
CA ASP A 11 0.20 -4.03 -8.96
C ASP A 11 -0.91 -3.02 -8.69
N TYR A 12 -0.63 -2.04 -7.82
CA TYR A 12 -1.60 -1.01 -7.44
C TYR A 12 -1.96 -0.13 -8.64
N ALA A 13 -3.15 0.49 -8.59
CA ALA A 13 -3.54 1.47 -9.60
C ALA A 13 -2.45 2.55 -9.78
N GLY A 14 -1.93 2.67 -11.00
CA GLY A 14 -0.86 3.62 -11.33
C GLY A 14 0.57 3.15 -11.01
N CYS A 15 0.77 1.86 -10.76
CA CYS A 15 2.09 1.24 -10.57
C CYS A 15 2.25 -0.04 -11.39
N GLY A 16 3.49 -0.39 -11.76
CA GLY A 16 3.80 -1.64 -12.45
C GLY A 16 3.01 -1.81 -13.75
N ASP A 17 2.40 -2.98 -13.93
CA ASP A 17 1.63 -3.33 -15.12
C ASP A 17 0.14 -2.92 -15.03
N SER A 18 -0.25 -2.16 -14.00
CA SER A 18 -1.60 -1.60 -13.91
C SER A 18 -1.89 -0.69 -15.12
N LYS A 19 -3.03 -0.94 -15.79
CA LYS A 19 -3.53 -0.09 -16.88
C LYS A 19 -4.05 1.28 -16.42
N ALA A 20 -4.21 1.51 -15.11
CA ALA A 20 -4.59 2.82 -14.58
C ALA A 20 -3.44 3.83 -14.70
N CYS A 21 -3.78 5.09 -14.98
CA CYS A 21 -2.82 6.18 -15.05
C CYS A 21 -2.05 6.34 -13.73
N GLN A 22 -0.74 6.63 -13.79
CA GLN A 22 0.13 6.79 -12.62
C GLN A 22 -0.38 7.83 -11.61
N THR A 23 -1.10 8.86 -12.09
CA THR A 23 -1.72 9.89 -11.23
C THR A 23 -2.87 9.37 -10.36
N LYS A 24 -3.35 8.14 -10.61
CA LYS A 24 -4.33 7.45 -9.77
C LYS A 24 -3.72 6.77 -8.55
N LEU A 25 -2.38 6.67 -8.48
CA LEU A 25 -1.71 6.17 -7.31
C LEU A 25 -2.03 7.05 -6.09
N SER A 26 -2.63 6.45 -5.07
CA SER A 26 -2.95 7.10 -3.81
C SER A 26 -2.96 6.09 -2.68
N PHE A 27 -2.62 6.51 -1.46
CA PHE A 27 -2.55 5.60 -0.32
C PHE A 27 -3.89 4.90 -0.03
N CYS A 28 -5.00 5.64 -0.02
CA CYS A 28 -6.33 5.05 0.15
C CYS A 28 -6.71 4.13 -1.02
N GLY A 29 -6.26 4.46 -2.22
CA GLY A 29 -6.41 3.60 -3.40
C GLY A 29 -5.69 2.27 -3.21
N GLU A 30 -4.45 2.29 -2.71
CA GLU A 30 -3.68 1.08 -2.42
C GLU A 30 -4.36 0.20 -1.36
N VAL A 31 -4.92 0.80 -0.30
CA VAL A 31 -5.69 0.08 0.73
C VAL A 31 -6.93 -0.57 0.12
N ASN A 32 -7.66 0.17 -0.72
CA ASN A 32 -8.84 -0.34 -1.40
C ASN A 32 -8.51 -1.45 -2.42
N ASP A 33 -7.41 -1.32 -3.16
CA ASP A 33 -6.94 -2.34 -4.09
C ASP A 33 -6.54 -3.62 -3.34
N ALA A 34 -5.83 -3.50 -2.21
CA ALA A 34 -5.53 -4.63 -1.34
C ALA A 34 -6.81 -5.29 -0.78
N LYS A 35 -7.82 -4.49 -0.39
CA LYS A 35 -9.12 -4.98 0.05
C LYS A 35 -9.86 -5.75 -1.04
N LYS A 36 -9.84 -5.26 -2.28
CA LYS A 36 -10.45 -5.96 -3.43
C LYS A 36 -9.76 -7.28 -3.74
N VAL A 37 -8.43 -7.32 -3.69
CA VAL A 37 -7.68 -8.58 -3.85
C VAL A 37 -8.05 -9.57 -2.75
N TYR A 38 -8.11 -9.11 -1.50
CA TYR A 38 -8.57 -9.93 -0.39
C TYR A 38 -9.99 -10.47 -0.62
N GLN A 39 -10.95 -9.63 -1.03
CA GLN A 39 -12.31 -10.06 -1.36
C GLN A 39 -12.35 -11.05 -2.54
N TYR A 40 -11.50 -10.88 -3.54
CA TYR A 40 -11.37 -11.79 -4.67
C TYR A 40 -10.88 -13.18 -4.26
N LEU A 41 -10.01 -13.28 -3.25
CA LEU A 41 -9.59 -14.59 -2.71
C LEU A 41 -10.78 -15.39 -2.16
N TYR A 42 -11.77 -14.72 -1.56
CA TYR A 42 -12.99 -15.37 -1.05
C TYR A 42 -13.92 -15.89 -2.15
N THR A 43 -13.73 -15.48 -3.40
CA THR A 43 -14.51 -16.00 -4.54
C THR A 43 -13.85 -17.18 -5.23
N GLN A 44 -12.72 -17.68 -4.72
CA GLN A 44 -11.99 -18.80 -5.31
C GLN A 44 -12.24 -20.09 -4.52
N ASP A 45 -12.85 -21.09 -5.15
CA ASP A 45 -13.23 -22.36 -4.50
C ASP A 45 -12.02 -23.18 -4.01
N PHE A 46 -10.82 -22.91 -4.53
CA PHE A 46 -9.58 -23.60 -4.17
C PHE A 46 -8.79 -22.89 -3.05
N ILE A 47 -9.31 -21.78 -2.50
CA ILE A 47 -8.66 -21.02 -1.43
C ILE A 47 -9.30 -21.35 -0.09
N ASP A 48 -8.47 -21.77 0.87
CA ASP A 48 -8.87 -21.87 2.27
C ASP A 48 -8.92 -20.47 2.91
N CYS A 49 -10.14 -19.93 2.97
CA CYS A 49 -10.41 -18.59 3.49
C CYS A 49 -10.11 -18.42 5.00
N ASN A 50 -9.91 -19.51 5.75
CA ASN A 50 -9.52 -19.46 7.17
C ASN A 50 -7.99 -19.38 7.36
N ASN A 51 -7.22 -19.48 6.29
CA ASN A 51 -5.75 -19.53 6.31
C ASN A 51 -5.12 -18.52 5.33
N ILE A 52 -5.69 -17.32 5.25
CA ILE A 52 -5.13 -16.21 4.47
C ILE A 52 -4.12 -15.41 5.32
N GLY A 53 -2.94 -15.16 4.74
CA GLY A 53 -1.96 -14.24 5.29
C GLY A 53 -1.63 -13.10 4.33
N ILE A 54 -1.01 -12.06 4.84
CA ILE A 54 -0.60 -10.87 4.07
C ILE A 54 0.84 -10.50 4.39
N LEU A 55 1.58 -10.10 3.36
CA LEU A 55 2.92 -9.54 3.49
C LEU A 55 2.92 -8.14 2.88
N GLY A 56 3.34 -7.15 3.66
CA GLY A 56 3.55 -5.79 3.21
C GLY A 56 5.03 -5.44 3.18
N PHE A 57 5.54 -5.05 2.01
CA PHE A 57 6.92 -4.57 1.84
C PHE A 57 6.97 -3.04 1.81
N SER A 58 7.86 -2.41 2.59
CA SER A 58 8.04 -0.95 2.59
C SER A 58 6.72 -0.19 2.81
N GLN A 59 6.27 0.65 1.86
CA GLN A 59 4.96 1.31 1.90
C GLN A 59 3.80 0.30 2.01
N GLY A 60 3.92 -0.88 1.39
CA GLY A 60 2.93 -1.95 1.46
C GLY A 60 2.66 -2.43 2.88
N ALA A 61 3.62 -2.31 3.81
CA ALA A 61 3.39 -2.61 5.23
C ALA A 61 2.40 -1.63 5.87
N ARG A 62 2.40 -0.36 5.46
CA ARG A 62 1.44 0.64 5.93
C ARG A 62 0.05 0.40 5.34
N VAL A 63 -0.01 0.02 4.06
CA VAL A 63 -1.25 -0.36 3.38
C VAL A 63 -1.89 -1.56 4.08
N MET A 64 -1.08 -2.59 4.37
CA MET A 64 -1.47 -3.76 5.14
C MET A 64 -2.00 -3.37 6.53
N ALA A 65 -1.28 -2.52 7.26
CA ALA A 65 -1.69 -2.06 8.58
C ALA A 65 -3.05 -1.35 8.57
N GLU A 66 -3.30 -0.53 7.56
CA GLU A 66 -4.58 0.18 7.39
C GLU A 66 -5.71 -0.81 7.06
N LEU A 67 -5.48 -1.75 6.16
CA LEU A 67 -6.45 -2.81 5.81
C LEU A 67 -6.87 -3.64 7.04
N LEU A 68 -5.92 -3.99 7.91
CA LEU A 68 -6.15 -4.82 9.09
C LEU A 68 -7.07 -4.17 10.14
N LYS A 69 -7.33 -2.86 10.05
CA LYS A 69 -8.35 -2.19 10.87
C LYS A 69 -9.77 -2.60 10.50
N GLU A 70 -9.98 -2.99 9.25
CA GLU A 70 -11.29 -3.39 8.72
C GLU A 70 -11.40 -4.91 8.52
N VAL A 71 -10.27 -5.59 8.29
CA VAL A 71 -10.22 -7.02 7.98
C VAL A 71 -9.54 -7.78 9.12
N HIS A 72 -10.33 -8.46 9.93
CA HIS A 72 -9.84 -9.17 11.14
C HIS A 72 -9.58 -10.67 10.94
N SER A 73 -10.00 -11.25 9.82
CA SER A 73 -9.84 -12.69 9.51
C SER A 73 -8.51 -13.05 8.86
N ILE A 74 -7.61 -12.08 8.64
CA ILE A 74 -6.23 -12.36 8.23
C ILE A 74 -5.50 -13.04 9.39
N LYS A 75 -4.97 -14.24 9.13
CA LYS A 75 -4.37 -15.11 10.15
C LYS A 75 -2.97 -14.69 10.56
N PHE A 76 -2.19 -14.18 9.62
CA PHE A 76 -0.85 -13.65 9.88
C PHE A 76 -0.56 -12.47 8.96
N ALA A 77 0.14 -11.49 9.51
CA ALA A 77 0.57 -10.28 8.82
C ALA A 77 2.07 -10.11 9.00
N ILE A 78 2.80 -9.94 7.88
CA ILE A 78 4.25 -9.84 7.87
C ILE A 78 4.64 -8.46 7.33
N SER A 79 5.36 -7.71 8.16
CA SER A 79 5.99 -6.45 7.74
C SER A 79 7.40 -6.74 7.29
N TRP A 80 7.70 -6.50 6.01
CA TRP A 80 9.06 -6.61 5.49
C TRP A 80 9.62 -5.22 5.19
N SER A 81 10.59 -4.78 5.99
CA SER A 81 11.22 -3.46 5.85
C SER A 81 10.18 -2.34 5.79
N GLY A 82 9.13 -2.48 6.61
CA GLY A 82 7.94 -1.65 6.55
C GLY A 82 8.22 -0.19 6.87
N ALA A 83 7.64 0.71 6.09
CA ALA A 83 7.68 2.15 6.30
C ALA A 83 6.75 2.60 7.45
N CYS A 84 6.67 1.84 8.55
CA CYS A 84 5.69 2.04 9.61
C CYS A 84 6.06 3.26 10.47
N HIS A 85 5.13 4.20 10.66
CA HIS A 85 5.34 5.41 11.45
C HIS A 85 4.01 5.98 11.95
N ASP A 86 4.05 6.70 13.07
CA ASP A 86 2.93 7.43 13.66
C ASP A 86 2.86 8.89 13.14
N GLY A 87 1.97 9.16 12.19
CA GLY A 87 1.64 10.54 11.76
C GLY A 87 2.21 10.99 10.41
N ILE A 88 2.89 12.16 10.35
CA ILE A 88 3.33 12.82 9.11
C ILE A 88 4.27 11.92 8.28
N GLY A 89 4.87 10.89 8.89
CA GLY A 89 5.36 9.68 8.24
C GLY A 89 6.73 9.82 7.59
N VAL A 90 7.29 8.68 7.16
CA VAL A 90 8.60 8.56 6.49
C VAL A 90 8.77 9.41 5.22
N PHE A 91 7.68 9.97 4.68
CA PHE A 91 7.67 10.77 3.46
C PHE A 91 7.56 12.28 3.73
N LYS A 92 7.69 12.73 4.99
CA LYS A 92 7.61 14.17 5.33
C LYS A 92 8.54 15.03 4.47
N GLY A 93 9.81 14.62 4.29
CA GLY A 93 10.75 15.36 3.45
C GLY A 93 10.26 15.53 2.02
N TRP A 94 9.72 14.47 1.43
CA TRP A 94 9.14 14.53 0.09
C TRP A 94 7.88 15.41 0.04
N PHE A 95 7.05 15.39 1.08
CA PHE A 95 5.92 16.32 1.17
C PHE A 95 6.44 17.76 1.22
N ASP A 96 7.35 18.10 2.12
CA ASP A 96 7.83 19.48 2.27
C ASP A 96 8.48 20.01 0.98
N GLU A 97 9.23 19.16 0.27
CA GLU A 97 9.98 19.53 -0.93
C GLU A 97 9.12 19.61 -2.19
N TYR A 98 8.23 18.64 -2.42
CA TYR A 98 7.54 18.47 -3.70
C TYR A 98 6.06 18.90 -3.67
N TYR A 99 5.53 19.29 -2.51
CA TYR A 99 4.10 19.62 -2.38
C TYR A 99 3.66 20.81 -3.22
N GLN A 100 4.46 21.89 -3.27
CA GLN A 100 4.10 23.09 -4.05
C GLN A 100 4.06 22.79 -5.55
N GLU A 101 5.07 22.09 -6.09
CA GLU A 101 5.07 21.65 -7.48
C GLU A 101 3.83 20.79 -7.81
N ALA A 102 3.47 19.88 -6.90
CA ALA A 102 2.29 19.05 -7.08
C ALA A 102 0.96 19.83 -7.04
N LEU A 103 0.89 20.94 -6.29
CA LEU A 103 -0.28 21.83 -6.28
C LEU A 103 -0.41 22.61 -7.59
N GLU A 104 0.70 23.11 -8.12
CA GLU A 104 0.73 23.92 -9.34
C GLU A 104 0.48 23.08 -10.61
N ASN A 105 1.14 21.92 -10.70
CA ASN A 105 1.17 21.10 -11.91
C ASN A 105 0.23 19.87 -11.86
N GLY A 106 -0.42 19.64 -10.71
CA GLY A 106 -1.23 18.45 -10.43
C GLY A 106 -0.43 17.23 -9.97
N TYR A 107 0.89 17.23 -10.17
CA TYR A 107 1.84 16.24 -9.67
C TYR A 107 3.25 16.83 -9.63
N ALA A 108 4.13 16.25 -8.81
CA ALA A 108 5.56 16.53 -8.81
C ALA A 108 6.36 15.30 -9.25
N LYS A 109 7.54 15.49 -9.85
CA LYS A 109 8.40 14.36 -10.28
C LYS A 109 9.50 14.12 -9.26
N ILE A 110 9.41 13.02 -8.51
CA ILE A 110 10.47 12.61 -7.59
C ILE A 110 11.43 11.68 -8.34
N PRO A 111 12.72 12.05 -8.50
CA PRO A 111 13.71 11.20 -9.16
C PRO A 111 14.00 9.95 -8.34
N MET A 112 14.03 8.79 -9.00
CA MET A 112 14.27 7.50 -8.36
C MET A 112 15.43 6.81 -9.09
N PHE A 113 16.45 6.36 -8.37
CA PHE A 113 17.61 5.72 -9.02
C PHE A 113 17.36 4.24 -9.41
N TRP A 114 16.29 3.63 -8.89
CA TRP A 114 16.00 2.19 -9.04
C TRP A 114 14.71 1.89 -9.81
N ARG A 115 14.02 2.92 -10.31
CA ARG A 115 12.80 2.82 -11.12
C ARG A 115 12.59 4.14 -11.87
N GLU A 116 11.58 4.20 -12.73
CA GLU A 116 11.12 5.46 -13.30
C GLU A 116 10.68 6.45 -12.20
N ASN A 117 10.80 7.75 -12.52
CA ASN A 117 10.42 8.84 -11.63
C ASN A 117 9.02 8.63 -11.06
N LEU A 118 8.89 8.83 -9.76
CA LEU A 118 7.60 8.74 -9.09
C LEU A 118 6.82 10.04 -9.34
N LEU A 119 5.65 9.94 -9.98
CA LEU A 119 4.72 11.05 -10.06
C LEU A 119 3.97 11.17 -8.73
N PHE A 120 4.38 12.16 -7.95
CA PHE A 120 3.83 12.47 -6.65
C PHE A 120 2.63 13.40 -6.80
N SER A 121 1.44 12.81 -6.95
CA SER A 121 0.20 13.56 -7.13
C SER A 121 -0.37 14.08 -5.81
N LYS A 122 -1.24 15.10 -5.88
CA LYS A 122 -2.03 15.55 -4.72
C LYS A 122 -2.83 14.42 -4.06
N ASN A 123 -3.28 13.42 -4.82
CA ASN A 123 -4.07 12.30 -4.30
C ASN A 123 -3.25 11.34 -3.43
N LEU A 124 -1.95 11.22 -3.68
CA LEU A 124 -1.04 10.44 -2.84
C LEU A 124 -0.86 11.05 -1.45
N GLN A 125 -1.22 12.33 -1.28
CA GLN A 125 -0.94 13.13 -0.09
C GLN A 125 -2.10 13.17 0.91
N ASN A 126 -3.31 12.73 0.54
CA ASN A 126 -4.48 12.76 1.42
C ASN A 126 -4.38 11.70 2.54
N LYS A 127 -3.61 12.02 3.59
CA LYS A 127 -3.46 11.22 4.80
C LYS A 127 -4.66 11.31 5.74
N THR A 128 -5.39 12.40 5.73
CA THR A 128 -6.34 12.72 6.81
C THR A 128 -7.66 11.94 6.75
N ALA A 129 -8.01 11.34 5.61
CA ALA A 129 -9.29 10.63 5.47
C ALA A 129 -9.24 9.16 5.89
N CYS A 130 -8.06 8.53 5.93
CA CYS A 130 -7.94 7.09 6.18
C CYS A 130 -7.03 6.76 7.37
N VAL A 131 -6.04 7.59 7.71
CA VAL A 131 -5.06 7.22 8.73
C VAL A 131 -5.57 7.54 10.13
N SER A 132 -6.18 6.56 10.81
CA SER A 132 -6.21 6.53 12.29
C SER A 132 -4.90 5.94 12.83
N SER A 133 -4.45 6.40 14.00
CA SER A 133 -3.16 6.00 14.58
C SER A 133 -3.12 4.50 14.93
N LEU A 134 -2.47 3.69 14.09
CA LEU A 134 -2.14 2.29 14.42
C LEU A 134 -0.70 2.22 14.92
N LYS A 135 -0.49 1.66 16.11
CA LYS A 135 0.84 1.31 16.63
C LYS A 135 1.14 -0.14 16.20
N MET A 136 2.00 -0.32 15.19
CA MET A 136 2.52 -1.66 14.89
C MET A 136 3.61 -2.01 15.89
N ILE A 137 3.46 -3.15 16.55
CA ILE A 137 4.52 -3.77 17.36
C ILE A 137 5.33 -4.65 16.40
N PHE A 138 6.63 -4.38 16.30
CA PHE A 138 7.55 -5.20 15.53
C PHE A 138 8.01 -6.39 16.37
N PHE A 139 8.03 -7.58 15.77
CA PHE A 139 8.82 -8.70 16.26
C PHE A 139 10.04 -8.80 15.34
N SER A 140 11.22 -8.58 15.91
CA SER A 140 12.53 -8.85 15.28
C SER A 140 13.04 -10.21 15.69
#